data_AF-A0A842CNX6-F1
#
_entry.id   AF-A0A842CNX6-F1
#
_cell.length_a   1.000
_cell.length_b   1.000
_cell.length_c   1.000
_cell.angle_alpha   90.00
_cell.angle_beta   90.00
_cell.angle_gamma   90.00
#
_symmetry.space_group_name_H-M   'P 1'
#
loop_
_entity.id
_entity.type
_entity.pdbx_description
1 polymer ?
#
loop_
_entity_poly.entity_id
_entity_poly.type
_entity_poly.pdbx_seq_one_letter_code
_entity_poly.pdbx_strand_id
1 'polypeptide(L)'
;MNAKNMQIDNFFRSISGDKLEKTFDKWSNLILDLEKFSEKTNVSEMNMMLKNVFMYGSSETVRVATLFQQFNYKVGKKEKNKMDNWILMLLAAETICSLKFDFTGHKVDSMTLIRLKINDIETPGVKEKAEEAMEFVKQLIRSN
;
A
#
# COMPACT_ATOMS: atom_id res chain seq x y z
N MET A 1 -12.56 -11.62 -24.68
CA MET A 1 -12.15 -10.23 -24.37
C MET A 1 -12.55 -9.37 -25.56
N ASN A 2 -13.30 -8.28 -25.37
CA ASN A 2 -13.95 -7.52 -26.45
C ASN A 2 -13.05 -6.32 -26.86
N ALA A 3 -12.96 -5.97 -28.16
CA ALA A 3 -12.04 -4.94 -28.68
C ALA A 3 -12.18 -3.57 -28.01
N LYS A 4 -13.40 -3.24 -27.56
CA LYS A 4 -13.70 -2.04 -26.76
C LYS A 4 -12.96 -2.00 -25.43
N ASN A 5 -12.85 -3.13 -24.73
CA ASN A 5 -12.15 -3.20 -23.44
C ASN A 5 -10.64 -2.99 -23.65
N MET A 6 -10.07 -3.56 -24.72
CA MET A 6 -8.66 -3.39 -25.05
C MET A 6 -8.31 -1.94 -25.42
N GLN A 7 -9.20 -1.24 -26.14
CA GLN A 7 -9.02 0.19 -26.45
C GLN A 7 -9.09 1.06 -25.20
N ILE A 8 -10.02 0.77 -24.30
CA ILE A 8 -10.12 1.45 -23.00
C ILE A 8 -8.84 1.21 -22.19
N ASP A 9 -8.39 -0.03 -22.05
CA ASP A 9 -7.18 -0.38 -21.32
C ASP A 9 -5.93 0.32 -21.88
N ASN A 10 -5.78 0.38 -23.21
CA ASN A 10 -4.64 1.04 -23.85
C ASN A 10 -4.67 2.57 -23.66
N PHE A 11 -5.85 3.20 -23.77
CA PHE A 11 -6.03 4.63 -23.52
C PHE A 11 -5.75 4.99 -22.06
N PHE A 12 -6.25 4.18 -21.12
CA PHE A 12 -5.94 4.37 -19.71
C PHE A 12 -4.45 4.20 -19.45
N ARG A 13 -3.77 3.18 -20.00
CA ARG A 13 -2.32 3.01 -19.84
C ARG A 13 -1.51 4.20 -20.36
N SER A 14 -1.88 4.79 -21.51
CA SER A 14 -1.14 5.94 -22.06
C SER A 14 -1.30 7.23 -21.23
N ILE A 15 -2.46 7.45 -20.60
CA ILE A 15 -2.73 8.65 -19.79
C ILE A 15 -2.34 8.46 -18.33
N SER A 16 -2.42 7.23 -17.83
CA SER A 16 -2.23 6.92 -16.42
C SER A 16 -0.77 6.84 -16.01
N GLY A 17 0.20 6.67 -16.91
CA GLY A 17 1.62 6.52 -16.57
C GLY A 17 2.11 7.57 -15.55
N ASP A 18 2.04 8.86 -15.89
CA ASP A 18 2.45 9.96 -15.02
C ASP A 18 1.62 10.06 -13.74
N LYS A 19 0.32 9.70 -13.80
CA LYS A 19 -0.58 9.78 -12.65
C LYS A 19 -0.36 8.62 -11.69
N LEU A 20 -0.07 7.44 -12.22
CA LEU A 20 0.23 6.21 -11.51
C LEU A 20 1.61 6.31 -10.87
N GLU A 21 2.61 6.86 -11.58
CA GLU A 21 3.92 7.20 -11.01
C GLU A 21 3.77 8.12 -9.80
N LYS A 22 3.03 9.24 -9.94
CA LYS A 22 2.77 10.17 -8.83
C LYS A 22 1.99 9.53 -7.69
N THR A 23 1.09 8.60 -8.00
CA THR A 23 0.34 7.86 -6.99
C THR A 23 1.27 6.92 -6.23
N PHE A 24 2.08 6.16 -6.95
CA PHE A 24 3.10 5.28 -6.39
C PHE A 24 4.10 6.06 -5.53
N ASP A 25 4.64 7.18 -6.01
CA ASP A 25 5.56 8.04 -5.26
C ASP A 25 4.94 8.50 -3.93
N LYS A 26 3.73 9.07 -3.97
CA LYS A 26 3.02 9.52 -2.76
C LYS A 26 2.82 8.40 -1.75
N TRP A 27 2.35 7.23 -2.20
CA TRP A 27 2.17 6.08 -1.32
C TRP A 27 3.50 5.56 -0.79
N SER A 28 4.57 5.54 -1.58
CA SER A 28 5.88 5.06 -1.14
C SER A 28 6.46 5.87 0.03
N ASN A 29 6.14 7.17 0.10
CA ASN A 29 6.54 8.03 1.20
C ASN A 29 5.93 7.60 2.55
N LEU A 30 4.81 6.84 2.59
CA LEU A 30 4.25 6.28 3.84
C LEU A 30 5.24 5.40 4.62
N ILE A 31 6.24 4.85 3.95
CA ILE A 31 7.25 3.97 4.57
C ILE A 31 8.65 4.54 4.39
N LEU A 32 9.00 4.95 3.18
CA LEU A 32 10.38 5.33 2.86
C LEU A 32 10.75 6.71 3.42
N ASP A 33 9.77 7.63 3.53
CA ASP A 33 9.97 9.01 3.96
C ASP A 33 8.85 9.49 4.91
N LEU A 34 8.82 8.90 6.11
CA LEU A 34 7.81 9.15 7.14
C LEU A 34 7.73 10.62 7.57
N GLU A 35 8.87 11.32 7.62
CA GLU A 35 8.92 12.74 7.99
C GLU A 35 8.14 13.58 6.97
N LYS A 36 8.52 13.47 5.69
CA LYS A 36 7.83 14.15 4.58
C LYS A 36 6.35 13.77 4.50
N PHE A 37 6.02 12.50 4.77
CA PHE A 37 4.63 12.07 4.82
C PHE A 37 3.87 12.76 5.97
N SER A 38 4.42 12.77 7.19
CA SER A 38 3.76 13.31 8.37
C SER A 38 3.55 14.83 8.31
N GLU A 39 4.49 15.58 7.72
CA GLU A 39 4.39 17.03 7.59
C GLU A 39 3.35 17.48 6.56
N LYS A 40 3.19 16.71 5.48
CA LYS A 40 2.40 17.11 4.31
C LYS A 40 1.02 16.45 4.25
N THR A 41 0.78 15.44 5.07
CA THR A 41 -0.42 14.60 4.93
C THR A 41 -1.45 14.93 6.00
N ASN A 42 -2.47 15.67 5.58
CA ASN A 42 -3.72 15.86 6.33
C ASN A 42 -4.83 14.95 5.77
N VAL A 43 -6.04 15.05 6.34
CA VAL A 43 -7.20 14.25 5.90
C VAL A 43 -7.52 14.46 4.41
N SER A 44 -7.38 15.68 3.89
CA SER A 44 -7.61 15.99 2.48
C SER A 44 -6.61 15.27 1.58
N GLU A 45 -5.33 15.28 1.97
CA GLU A 45 -4.27 14.61 1.21
C GLU A 45 -4.47 13.09 1.22
N MET A 46 -4.84 12.49 2.37
CA MET A 46 -5.21 11.07 2.43
C MET A 46 -6.39 10.73 1.51
N ASN A 47 -7.45 11.55 1.51
CA ASN A 47 -8.59 11.34 0.62
C ASN A 47 -8.19 11.42 -0.85
N MET A 48 -7.26 12.31 -1.19
CA MET A 48 -6.72 12.41 -2.54
C MET A 48 -5.85 11.20 -2.92
N MET A 49 -5.05 10.69 -1.99
CA MET A 49 -4.27 9.45 -2.19
C MET A 49 -5.18 8.24 -2.46
N LEU A 50 -6.28 8.10 -1.70
CA LEU A 50 -7.28 7.05 -1.89
C LEU A 50 -8.02 7.19 -3.23
N LYS A 51 -8.43 8.43 -3.57
CA LYS A 51 -9.06 8.72 -4.87
C LYS A 51 -8.14 8.33 -6.03
N ASN A 52 -6.84 8.61 -5.94
CA ASN A 52 -5.89 8.28 -6.98
C ASN A 52 -5.67 6.77 -7.12
N VAL A 53 -5.63 6.03 -6.01
CA VAL A 53 -5.61 4.55 -6.07
C VAL A 53 -6.85 4.02 -6.78
N PHE A 54 -8.03 4.53 -6.44
CA PHE A 54 -9.28 4.13 -7.11
C PHE A 54 -9.30 4.45 -8.62
N MET A 55 -8.72 5.59 -9.01
CA MET A 55 -8.71 6.05 -10.41
C MET A 55 -7.68 5.34 -11.29
N TYR A 56 -6.51 5.00 -10.74
CA TYR A 56 -5.34 4.60 -11.54
C TYR A 56 -4.77 3.23 -11.18
N GLY A 57 -5.06 2.72 -9.98
CA GLY A 57 -4.61 1.39 -9.56
C GLY A 57 -5.42 0.27 -10.22
N SER A 58 -4.82 -0.91 -10.32
CA SER A 58 -5.56 -2.12 -10.68
C SER A 58 -6.59 -2.50 -9.62
N SER A 59 -7.53 -3.38 -9.97
CA SER A 59 -8.51 -3.91 -9.02
C SER A 59 -7.86 -4.51 -7.78
N GLU A 60 -6.69 -5.14 -7.94
CA GLU A 60 -5.93 -5.70 -6.83
C GLU A 60 -5.38 -4.61 -5.91
N THR A 61 -4.78 -3.56 -6.48
CA THR A 61 -4.30 -2.41 -5.70
C THR A 61 -5.44 -1.73 -4.94
N VAL A 62 -6.60 -1.53 -5.58
CA VAL A 62 -7.80 -0.95 -4.94
C VAL A 62 -8.28 -1.82 -3.78
N ARG A 63 -8.28 -3.14 -3.95
CA ARG A 63 -8.69 -4.10 -2.92
C ARG A 63 -7.78 -4.02 -1.70
N VAL A 64 -6.46 -4.10 -1.89
CA VAL A 64 -5.48 -4.01 -0.79
C VAL A 64 -5.54 -2.65 -0.08
N ALA A 65 -5.65 -1.54 -0.83
CA ALA A 65 -5.79 -0.21 -0.23
C ALA A 65 -7.08 -0.05 0.58
N THR A 66 -8.16 -0.75 0.20
CA THR A 66 -9.40 -0.79 0.98
C THR A 66 -9.16 -1.48 2.32
N LEU A 67 -8.44 -2.61 2.34
CA LEU A 67 -8.08 -3.31 3.57
C LEU A 67 -7.22 -2.41 4.49
N PHE A 68 -6.23 -1.73 3.93
CA PHE A 68 -5.44 -0.73 4.66
C PHE A 68 -6.34 0.31 5.34
N GLN A 69 -7.24 0.93 4.57
CA GLN A 69 -8.04 2.04 5.09
C GLN A 69 -9.12 1.59 6.09
N GLN A 70 -9.76 0.43 5.85
CA GLN A 70 -10.69 -0.18 6.81
C GLN A 70 -9.99 -0.50 8.13
N PHE A 71 -8.79 -1.09 8.07
CA PHE A 71 -8.00 -1.36 9.26
C PHE A 71 -7.61 -0.07 9.97
N ASN A 72 -7.16 0.96 9.24
CA ASN A 72 -6.80 2.28 9.78
C ASN A 72 -7.95 2.94 10.54
N TYR A 73 -9.17 2.92 9.98
CA TYR A 73 -10.35 3.43 10.68
C TYR A 73 -10.70 2.61 11.92
N LYS A 74 -10.58 1.29 11.87
CA LYS A 74 -10.84 0.41 13.02
C LYS A 74 -9.86 0.69 14.16
N VAL A 75 -8.57 0.83 13.86
CA VAL A 75 -7.56 1.08 14.89
C VAL A 75 -7.53 2.53 15.36
N GLY A 76 -7.93 3.50 14.54
CA GLY A 76 -8.04 4.90 14.95
C GLY A 76 -9.12 5.18 16.00
N LYS A 77 -10.05 4.23 16.21
CA LYS A 77 -11.11 4.30 17.23
C LYS A 77 -10.69 3.70 18.58
N LYS A 78 -9.51 3.09 18.68
CA LYS A 78 -8.98 2.46 19.90
C LYS A 78 -7.54 2.92 20.15
N GLU A 79 -7.01 2.62 21.33
CA GLU A 79 -5.58 2.77 21.58
C GLU A 79 -4.79 1.76 20.73
N LYS A 80 -3.89 2.26 19.88
CA LYS A 80 -3.10 1.43 18.97
C LYS A 80 -2.04 0.66 19.74
N ASN A 81 -2.05 -0.66 19.63
CA ASN A 81 -0.96 -1.48 20.17
C ASN A 81 0.16 -1.67 19.12
N LYS A 82 1.28 -2.27 19.53
CA LYS A 82 2.43 -2.50 18.63
C LYS A 82 2.08 -3.38 17.43
N MET A 83 1.18 -4.35 17.60
CA MET A 83 0.75 -5.25 16.52
C MET A 83 -0.11 -4.53 15.48
N ASP A 84 -1.02 -3.65 15.92
CA ASP A 84 -1.83 -2.80 15.03
C ASP A 84 -0.94 -1.93 14.13
N ASN A 85 0.18 -1.42 14.67
CA ASN A 85 1.15 -0.63 13.90
C ASN A 85 1.87 -1.48 12.84
N TRP A 86 2.28 -2.71 13.16
CA TRP A 86 2.87 -3.64 12.20
C TRP A 86 1.90 -3.98 11.07
N ILE A 87 0.65 -4.31 11.41
CA ILE A 87 -0.39 -4.65 10.43
C ILE A 87 -0.65 -3.46 9.50
N LEU A 88 -0.77 -2.24 10.04
CA LEU A 88 -0.95 -1.04 9.22
C LEU A 88 0.21 -0.80 8.26
N MET A 89 1.43 -0.93 8.76
CA MET A 89 2.64 -0.72 7.96
C MET A 89 2.76 -1.77 6.84
N LEU A 90 2.41 -3.02 7.13
CA LEU A 90 2.43 -4.10 6.13
C LEU A 90 1.30 -3.94 5.09
N LEU A 91 0.09 -3.54 5.48
CA LEU A 91 -0.97 -3.22 4.53
C LEU A 91 -0.61 -2.03 3.62
N ALA A 92 0.08 -1.02 4.17
CA ALA A 92 0.66 0.06 3.36
C ALA A 92 1.73 -0.48 2.41
N ALA A 93 2.62 -1.36 2.88
CA ALA A 93 3.68 -1.96 2.07
C ALA A 93 3.11 -2.82 0.92
N GLU A 94 2.08 -3.61 1.17
CA GLU A 94 1.33 -4.37 0.16
C GLU A 94 0.70 -3.43 -0.88
N THR A 95 0.10 -2.33 -0.44
CA THR A 95 -0.46 -1.32 -1.35
C THR A 95 0.62 -0.70 -2.24
N ILE A 96 1.78 -0.36 -1.67
CA ILE A 96 2.92 0.21 -2.40
C ILE A 96 3.50 -0.81 -3.39
N CYS A 97 3.63 -2.08 -3.00
CA CYS A 97 4.14 -3.13 -3.88
C CYS A 97 3.17 -3.44 -5.03
N SER A 98 1.85 -3.39 -4.77
CA SER A 98 0.83 -3.52 -5.80
C SER A 98 0.87 -2.33 -6.78
N LEU A 99 0.98 -1.09 -6.28
CA LEU A 99 1.19 0.10 -7.13
C LEU A 99 2.48 0.02 -7.94
N LYS A 100 3.57 -0.52 -7.38
CA LYS A 100 4.82 -0.75 -8.11
C LYS A 100 4.62 -1.72 -9.26
N PHE A 101 3.85 -2.80 -9.05
CA PHE A 101 3.52 -3.74 -10.11
C PHE A 101 2.65 -3.09 -11.18
N ASP A 102 1.64 -2.30 -10.79
CA ASP A 102 0.82 -1.56 -11.75
C ASP A 102 1.67 -0.61 -12.62
N PHE A 103 2.65 0.09 -12.01
CA PHE A 103 3.49 1.06 -12.71
C PHE A 103 4.57 0.42 -13.58
N THR A 104 5.25 -0.62 -13.06
CA THR A 104 6.48 -1.14 -13.67
C THR A 104 6.38 -2.57 -14.19
N GLY A 105 5.33 -3.30 -13.83
CA GLY A 105 5.22 -4.74 -14.05
C GLY A 105 6.11 -5.60 -13.15
N HIS A 106 6.91 -5.00 -12.25
CA HIS A 106 7.79 -5.73 -11.35
C HIS A 106 7.13 -6.00 -10.00
N LYS A 107 7.02 -7.29 -9.65
CA LYS A 107 6.57 -7.73 -8.33
C LYS A 107 7.69 -7.58 -7.31
N VAL A 108 7.36 -7.05 -6.14
CA VAL A 108 8.24 -6.95 -4.98
C VAL A 108 7.47 -7.44 -3.77
N ASP A 109 8.15 -8.20 -2.91
CA ASP A 109 7.58 -8.66 -1.64
C ASP A 109 7.57 -7.51 -0.61
N SER A 110 6.47 -7.36 0.12
CA SER A 110 6.30 -6.24 1.06
C SER A 110 7.31 -6.26 2.20
N MET A 111 7.77 -7.44 2.68
CA MET A 111 8.84 -7.52 3.66
C MET A 111 10.20 -7.06 3.09
N THR A 112 10.41 -7.20 1.78
CA THR A 112 11.58 -6.61 1.12
C THR A 112 11.53 -5.08 1.19
N LEU A 113 10.36 -4.46 0.98
CA LEU A 113 10.18 -3.03 1.16
C LEU A 113 10.41 -2.59 2.62
N ILE A 114 9.90 -3.35 3.59
CA ILE A 114 10.11 -3.07 5.01
C ILE A 114 11.61 -3.11 5.37
N ARG A 115 12.34 -4.11 4.87
CA ARG A 115 13.79 -4.24 5.06
C ARG A 115 14.60 -3.07 4.50
N LEU A 116 14.09 -2.33 3.51
CA LEU A 116 14.75 -1.12 3.03
C LEU A 116 14.72 0.02 4.06
N LYS A 117 13.74 0.03 4.97
CA LYS A 117 13.54 1.11 5.94
C LYS A 117 13.95 0.72 7.36
N ILE A 118 13.61 -0.49 7.79
CA ILE A 118 13.82 -0.95 9.17
C ILE A 118 15.16 -1.69 9.22
N ASN A 119 16.11 -1.11 9.94
CA ASN A 119 17.48 -1.62 10.05
C ASN A 119 17.65 -2.74 11.09
N ASP A 120 16.68 -2.91 12.00
CA ASP A 120 16.73 -3.87 13.11
C ASP A 120 15.71 -5.01 12.96
N ILE A 121 15.14 -5.20 11.76
CA ILE A 121 14.10 -6.20 11.47
C ILE A 121 14.52 -7.64 11.79
N GLU A 122 15.82 -7.96 11.73
CA GLU A 122 16.36 -9.28 12.05
C GLU A 122 16.60 -9.47 13.57
N THR A 123 16.35 -8.46 14.39
CA THR A 123 16.43 -8.56 15.86
C THR A 123 15.38 -9.55 16.38
N PRO A 124 15.76 -10.52 17.24
CA PRO A 124 14.80 -11.43 17.86
C PRO A 124 13.65 -10.68 18.55
N GLY A 125 12.41 -11.13 18.34
CA GLY A 125 11.20 -10.48 18.83
C GLY A 125 10.67 -9.32 17.97
N VAL A 126 11.53 -8.59 17.24
CA VAL A 126 11.08 -7.68 16.16
C VAL A 126 10.68 -8.53 14.95
N LYS A 127 11.56 -9.45 14.56
CA LYS A 127 11.34 -10.41 13.48
C LYS A 127 10.06 -11.21 13.67
N GLU A 128 9.89 -11.80 14.86
CA GLU A 128 8.73 -12.63 15.20
C GLU A 128 7.42 -11.85 15.06
N LYS A 129 7.35 -10.62 15.55
CA LYS A 129 6.16 -9.76 15.42
C LYS A 129 5.89 -9.36 13.97
N ALA A 130 6.93 -9.07 13.20
CA ALA A 130 6.79 -8.75 11.78
C ALA A 130 6.27 -9.96 11.00
N GLU A 131 6.76 -11.17 11.30
CA GLU A 131 6.31 -12.43 10.70
C GLU A 131 4.87 -12.76 11.09
N GLU A 132 4.50 -12.62 12.37
CA GLU A 132 3.13 -12.81 12.86
C GLU A 132 2.16 -11.84 12.17
N ALA A 133 2.54 -10.55 12.09
CA ALA A 133 1.72 -9.54 11.44
C ALA A 133 1.60 -9.80 9.93
N MET A 134 2.66 -10.26 9.29
CA MET A 134 2.66 -10.61 7.87
C MET A 134 1.76 -11.80 7.58
N GLU A 135 1.76 -12.82 8.44
CA GLU A 135 0.85 -13.96 8.29
C GLU A 135 -0.62 -13.53 8.42
N PHE A 136 -0.92 -12.68 9.41
CA PHE A 136 -2.25 -12.09 9.55
C PHE A 136 -2.66 -11.29 8.30
N VAL A 137 -1.78 -10.43 7.77
CA VAL A 137 -2.05 -9.62 6.58
C VAL A 137 -2.29 -10.52 5.36
N LYS A 138 -1.48 -11.57 5.15
CA LYS A 138 -1.68 -12.52 4.06
C LYS A 138 -3.04 -13.22 4.15
N GLN A 139 -3.46 -13.63 5.35
CA GLN A 139 -4.78 -14.24 5.55
C GLN A 139 -5.91 -13.26 5.30
N LEU A 140 -5.77 -12.01 5.75
CA LEU A 140 -6.74 -10.95 5.50
C LEU A 140 -6.91 -10.68 4.00
N ILE A 141 -5.79 -10.61 3.27
CA ILE A 141 -5.77 -10.42 1.81
C ILE A 141 -6.35 -11.64 1.07
N ARG A 142 -6.15 -12.87 1.55
CA ARG A 142 -6.72 -14.07 0.89
C ARG A 142 -8.22 -14.24 1.12
N SER A 143 -8.76 -13.68 2.19
CA SER A 143 -10.16 -13.86 2.60
C SER A 143 -11.12 -12.78 2.05
N ASN A 144 -10.60 -11.80 1.32
CA ASN A 144 -11.36 -10.69 0.72
C ASN A 144 -10.95 -10.45 -0.73
#